data_AF-A0A2P8KL83-F1
#
_entry.id   AF-A0A2P8KL83-F1
#
_cell.length_a   1.000
_cell.length_b   1.000
_cell.length_c   1.000
_cell.angle_alpha   90.00
_cell.angle_beta   90.00
_cell.angle_gamma   90.00
#
_symmetry.space_group_name_H-M   'P 1'
#
loop_
_entity.id
_entity.type
_entity.pdbx_description
1 polymer ?
#
loop_
_entity_poly.entity_id
_entity_poly.type
_entity_poly.pdbx_seq_one_letter_code
_entity_poly.pdbx_strand_id
1 'polypeptide(L)' 'MKCPACTSDEQRVLTTRTEEAKIKRLRCCGACGHRWTTVEIDAQNLSRMESAVQAIRSLGILSKELEDAAPAHG' A
#
# COMPACT_ATOMS: atom_id res chain seq x y z
N MET A 1 -0.41 -3.97 16.88
CA MET A 1 -1.29 -4.48 15.82
C MET A 1 -1.79 -5.86 16.23
N LYS A 2 -3.04 -6.18 15.89
CA LYS A 2 -3.68 -7.44 16.24
C LYS A 2 -3.37 -8.55 15.23
N CYS A 3 -3.42 -9.80 15.68
CA CYS A 3 -3.35 -10.95 14.80
C CYS A 3 -4.55 -10.93 13.83
N PRO A 4 -4.32 -11.05 12.50
CA PRO A 4 -5.41 -11.03 11.53
C PRO A 4 -6.31 -12.27 11.59
N ALA A 5 -5.86 -13.36 12.22
CA ALA A 5 -6.62 -14.61 12.32
C ALA A 5 -7.47 -14.70 13.60
N CYS A 6 -6.93 -14.33 14.77
CA CYS A 6 -7.61 -14.49 16.06
C CYS A 6 -7.82 -13.18 16.83
N THR A 7 -7.41 -12.04 16.27
CA THR A 7 -7.51 -10.69 16.88
C THR A 7 -6.76 -10.47 18.19
N SER A 8 -6.02 -11.48 18.68
CA SER A 8 -5.14 -11.34 19.85
C SER A 8 -4.06 -10.29 19.61
N ASP A 9 -3.67 -9.60 20.68
CA ASP A 9 -2.54 -8.67 20.70
C ASP A 9 -1.19 -9.40 20.91
N GLU A 10 -1.22 -10.70 21.24
CA GLU A 10 0.00 -11.51 21.42
C GLU A 10 0.65 -11.83 20.08
N GLN A 11 1.79 -11.21 19.83
CA GLN A 11 2.60 -11.48 18.65
C GLN A 11 4.08 -11.22 18.90
N ARG A 12 4.91 -11.89 18.10
CA ARG A 12 6.36 -11.66 18.05
C ARG A 12 6.85 -11.54 16.61
N VAL A 13 7.94 -10.81 16.42
CA VAL A 13 8.67 -10.75 15.14
C VAL A 13 9.61 -11.95 15.09
N LEU A 14 9.51 -12.75 14.03
CA LEU A 14 10.40 -13.89 13.78
C LEU A 14 11.60 -13.51 12.91
N THR A 15 11.40 -12.61 11.94
CA THR A 15 12.45 -12.19 11.02
C THR A 15 12.19 -10.78 10.54
N THR A 16 13.25 -10.00 10.41
CA THR A 16 13.23 -8.65 9.82
C THR A 16 14.12 -8.65 8.58
N ARG A 17 13.62 -8.11 7.47
CA ARG A 17 14.39 -7.87 6.25
C ARG A 17 14.29 -6.39 5.89
N THR A 18 15.43 -5.73 5.82
CA THR A 18 15.53 -4.34 5.39
C THR A 18 15.83 -4.32 3.90
N GLU A 19 14.98 -3.65 3.13
CA GLU A 19 15.16 -3.34 1.71
C GLU A 19 15.25 -1.81 1.56
N GLU A 20 15.74 -1.29 0.44
CA GLU A 20 16.09 0.14 0.28
C GLU A 20 15.00 1.13 0.75
N ALA A 21 13.73 0.85 0.44
CA ALA A 21 12.61 1.75 0.73
C ALA A 21 11.57 1.16 1.72
N LYS A 22 11.82 -0.02 2.28
CA LYS A 22 10.84 -0.72 3.12
C LYS A 22 11.46 -1.74 4.06
N ILE A 23 10.79 -1.97 5.18
CA ILE A 23 11.13 -3.04 6.13
C ILE A 23 10.02 -4.09 6.08
N LYS A 24 10.40 -5.34 5.81
CA LYS A 24 9.49 -6.49 5.88
C LYS A 24 9.71 -7.23 7.19
N ARG A 25 8.64 -7.53 7.92
CA ARG A 25 8.71 -8.31 9.16
C ARG A 25 7.78 -9.52 9.08
N LEU A 26 8.35 -10.71 9.22
CA LEU A 26 7.57 -11.93 9.44
C LEU A 26 7.20 -11.99 10.92
N ARG A 27 5.90 -12.07 11.19
CA ARG A 27 5.31 -12.10 12.53
C ARG A 27 4.63 -13.44 12.78
N CYS A 28 4.50 -13.79 14.06
CA CYS A 28 3.77 -14.97 14.51
C CYS A 28 2.94 -14.61 15.74
N CYS A 29 1.69 -15.06 15.79
CA CYS A 29 0.81 -14.88 16.94
C CYS A 29 1.21 -15.82 18.08
N GLY A 30 1.30 -15.28 19.29
CA GLY A 30 1.52 -16.08 20.50
C GLY A 30 0.31 -16.95 20.87
N ALA A 31 -0.90 -16.48 20.60
CA ALA A 31 -2.14 -17.15 20.99
C ALA A 31 -2.57 -18.27 20.03
N CYS A 32 -2.48 -18.07 18.72
CA CYS A 32 -2.99 -19.05 17.73
C CYS A 32 -1.92 -19.59 16.76
N GLY A 33 -0.67 -19.13 16.85
CA GLY A 33 0.42 -19.58 15.98
C GLY A 33 0.36 -19.11 14.52
N HIS A 34 -0.67 -18.33 14.13
CA HIS A 34 -0.77 -17.79 12.77
C HIS A 34 0.43 -16.91 12.42
N ARG A 35 0.93 -17.01 11.18
CA ARG A 35 2.11 -16.28 10.69
C ARG A 35 1.72 -15.36 9.54
N TRP A 36 2.18 -14.12 9.57
CA TRP A 36 1.91 -13.13 8.54
C TRP A 36 3.10 -12.18 8.37
N THR A 37 3.18 -11.52 7.21
CA THR A 37 4.23 -10.54 6.91
C THR A 37 3.64 -9.13 6.96
N THR A 38 4.35 -8.20 7.58
CA THR A 38 4.04 -6.77 7.50
C THR A 38 5.10 -6.04 6.70
N VAL A 39 4.68 -5.00 5.99
CA VAL A 39 5.56 -4.09 5.28
C VAL A 39 5.44 -2.73 5.94
N GLU A 40 6.56 -2.18 6.36
CA GLU A 40 6.70 -0.83 6.88
C GLU A 40 7.38 0.01 5.80
N ILE A 41 6.73 1.10 5.38
CA ILE A 41 7.24 2.07 4.40
C ILE A 41 7.36 3.44 5.06
N ASP A 42 8.31 4.24 4.61
CA ASP A 42 8.47 5.60 5.10
C ASP A 42 7.24 6.47 4.75
N ALA A 43 6.82 7.32 5.69
CA ALA A 43 5.62 8.13 5.54
C ALA A 43 5.73 9.13 4.36
N GLN A 44 6.93 9.66 4.12
CA GLN A 44 7.17 10.55 2.98
C GLN A 44 7.07 9.79 1.67
N ASN A 45 7.59 8.55 1.63
CA ASN A 45 7.46 7.69 0.45
C ASN A 45 5.99 7.33 0.17
N LEU A 46 5.21 7.01 1.20
CA LEU A 46 3.77 6.76 1.06
C LEU A 46 3.05 7.99 0.49
N SER A 47 3.31 9.17 1.05
CA SER A 47 2.69 10.42 0.58
C SER A 47 3.05 10.75 -0.88
N ARG A 48 4.29 10.48 -1.30
CA ARG A 48 4.70 10.62 -2.71
C ARG A 48 3.96 9.65 -3.62
N MET A 49 3.79 8.40 -3.21
CA MET A 49 3.02 7.40 -3.97
C MET A 49 1.55 7.81 -4.10
N GLU A 50 0.92 8.28 -3.02
CA GLU A 50 -0.45 8.78 -3.04
C GLU A 50 -0.61 9.96 -4.01
N SER A 51 0.32 10.91 -3.96
CA SER A 51 0.32 12.07 -4.87
C SER A 51 0.47 11.65 -6.33
N ALA A 52 1.34 10.67 -6.61
CA ALA A 52 1.54 10.14 -7.96
C ALA A 52 0.28 9.43 -8.49
N VAL A 53 -0.38 8.60 -7.66
CA VAL A 53 -1.63 7.94 -8.02
C VAL A 53 -2.73 8.96 -8.31
N GLN A 54 -2.83 10.01 -7.50
CA GLN A 54 -3.80 11.09 -7.72
C GLN A 54 -3.53 11.83 -9.02
N ALA A 55 -2.26 12.11 -9.35
CA ALA A 55 -1.87 12.76 -10.60
C ALA A 55 -2.21 11.92 -11.84
N ILE A 56 -1.96 10.60 -11.78
CA ILE A 56 -2.34 9.67 -12.86
C ILE A 56 -3.86 9.67 -13.07
N ARG A 57 -4.63 9.64 -11.97
CA ARG A 57 -6.09 9.69 -12.05
C ARG A 57 -6.58 11.00 -12.68
N SER A 58 -6.02 12.15 -12.27
CA SER A 58 -6.40 13.43 -12.87
C SER A 58 -6.04 13.51 -14.35
N LEU A 59 -4.89 12.96 -14.75
CA LEU A 59 -4.49 12.94 -16.16
C LEU A 59 -5.48 12.12 -17.00
N GLY A 60 -5.93 10.97 -16.50
CA GLY A 60 -6.93 10.15 -17.19
C GLY A 60 -8.28 10.86 -17.38
N ILE A 61 -8.71 11.67 -16.40
CA ILE A 61 -9.93 12.48 -16.52
C ILE A 61 -9.75 13.56 -17.59
N LEU A 62 -8.65 14.33 -17.52
CA LEU A 62 -8.36 15.40 -18.48
C LEU A 62 -8.21 14.88 -19.92
N SER A 63 -7.57 13.71 -20.09
CA SER A 63 -7.43 13.07 -21.41
C SER A 63 -8.80 12.75 -22.01
N LYS A 64 -9.72 12.22 -21.19
CA LYS A 64 -11.08 11.92 -21.63
C LYS A 64 -11.86 13.18 -21.98
N GLU A 65 -11.76 14.23 -21.16
CA GLU A 65 -12.42 15.50 -21.44
C GLU A 65 -11.94 16.12 -22.76
N LEU A 66 -10.66 15.98 -23.08
CA LEU A 66 -10.11 16.45 -24.36
C LEU A 66 -10.64 15.65 -25.55
N GLU A 67 -10.78 14.32 -25.41
CA GLU A 67 -11.38 13.47 -26.43
C GLU A 67 -12.87 13.79 -26.65
N ASP A 68 -13.64 13.97 -25.57
CA ASP A 68 -15.06 14.30 -25.61
C ASP A 68 -15.31 15.71 -26.20
N ALA A 69 -14.36 16.63 -26.03
CA ALA A 69 -14.41 17.99 -26.58
C ALA A 69 -13.96 18.08 -28.05
N ALA A 70 -13.40 17.00 -28.62
CA ALA A 70 -13.01 17.01 -30.02
C ALA A 70 -14.28 17.11 -30.90
N PRO A 71 -14.38 18.13 -31.78
CA PRO A 71 -15.55 18.28 -32.63
C PRO A 71 -15.71 17.05 -33.52
N ALA A 72 -16.94 16.52 -33.60
CA ALA A 72 -17.31 15.54 -34.62
C ALA A 72 -17.26 16.24 -35.98
N HIS A 73 -16.08 16.23 -36.61
CA HIS A 73 -15.91 16.66 -37.98
C HIS A 73 -16.59 15.62 -38.88
N GLY A 74 -17.84 15.90 -39.24
CA GLY A 74 -18.59 15.25 -40.31
C GLY A 74 -18.52 16.08 -41.59
#